data_AF-A0A9P8YT49-F1
#
_entry.id   AF-A0A9P8YT49-F1
#
_cell.length_a   1.000
_cell.length_b   1.000
_cell.length_c   1.000
_cell.angle_alpha   90.00
_cell.angle_beta   90.00
_cell.angle_gamma   90.00
#
_symmetry.space_group_name_H-M   'P 1'
#
loop_
_entity.id
_entity.type
_entity.pdbx_description
1 polymer ?
#
loop_
_entity_poly.entity_id
_entity_poly.type
_entity_poly.pdbx_seq_one_letter_code
_entity_poly.pdbx_strand_id
1 'polypeptide(L)'
;MSKYEESPNGPLVALHYSDDVQLPAINQTLRGPDREKATNKPSVVVPYTFVDLCIEGILHQDTLRRGFPSHMIWRPPQAWEHQYPEVYNHLQTMTIPTIPLSEQSEPDLLLYALGSFLTVDSTISKKTGDSHASIYVGIFSNSPVMVLNRPHRLLADTSGAGKTRFISEYLARNGWGFYFTFEVDRTSSPYGSADLSYAIVHTRDQRFRLPDQEPFVPVVDPSDVTDGDSVEQKRRRWELRWQNNEAIAEHAFTNLLLARLLVYDAFCKAVLQRAWCLLQIVPHLSGDGDIFLHMFRAVKLVKQTVAADLIKTLRTRLRNEGFCELKILA
;
A
#
# COMPACT_ATOMS: atom_id res chain seq x y z
N MET A 1 -33.40 26.08 -4.31
CA MET A 1 -33.72 24.64 -4.31
C MET A 1 -33.32 24.08 -5.67
N SER A 2 -32.05 23.72 -5.81
CA SER A 2 -31.44 23.22 -7.05
C SER A 2 -31.47 21.69 -7.01
N LYS A 3 -31.98 21.09 -8.09
CA LYS A 3 -32.06 19.65 -8.30
C LYS A 3 -30.65 19.11 -8.55
N TYR A 4 -30.17 18.26 -7.67
CA TYR A 4 -29.03 17.39 -7.95
C TYR A 4 -29.52 16.28 -8.88
N GLU A 5 -29.03 16.27 -10.12
CA GLU A 5 -29.14 15.14 -11.02
C GLU A 5 -28.14 14.07 -10.55
N GLU A 6 -28.68 12.90 -10.21
CA GLU A 6 -27.92 11.69 -9.94
C GLU A 6 -27.20 11.26 -11.23
N SER A 7 -25.87 11.26 -11.20
CA SER A 7 -25.06 10.65 -12.25
C SER A 7 -25.21 9.12 -12.15
N PRO A 8 -25.64 8.43 -13.22
CA PRO A 8 -25.81 6.99 -13.20
C PRO A 8 -24.43 6.33 -13.26
N ASN A 9 -24.19 5.40 -12.33
CA ASN A 9 -23.03 4.51 -12.27
C ASN A 9 -22.59 4.04 -13.67
N GLY A 10 -21.49 4.61 -14.17
CA GLY A 10 -20.77 4.03 -15.30
C GLY A 10 -20.18 2.67 -14.91
N PRO A 11 -20.05 1.72 -15.86
CA PRO A 11 -19.48 0.42 -15.56
C PRO A 11 -18.03 0.59 -15.09
N LEU A 12 -17.69 -0.04 -13.95
CA LEU A 12 -16.30 -0.27 -13.53
C LEU A 12 -15.59 -0.97 -14.69
N VAL A 13 -14.74 -0.23 -15.41
CA VAL A 13 -13.87 -0.79 -16.44
C VAL A 13 -12.84 -1.64 -15.71
N ALA A 14 -13.05 -2.96 -15.71
CA ALA A 14 -12.04 -3.91 -15.29
C ALA A 14 -10.84 -3.77 -16.23
N LEU A 15 -9.77 -3.12 -15.75
CA LEU A 15 -8.49 -3.13 -16.43
C LEU A 15 -8.03 -4.59 -16.49
N HIS A 16 -8.07 -5.18 -17.70
CA HIS A 16 -7.51 -6.49 -17.97
C HIS A 16 -6.00 -6.42 -17.73
N TYR A 17 -5.55 -6.93 -16.58
CA TYR A 17 -4.17 -7.29 -16.38
C TYR A 17 -3.86 -8.47 -17.30
N SER A 18 -2.92 -8.32 -18.22
CA SER A 18 -2.31 -9.48 -18.87
C SER A 18 -1.55 -10.24 -17.78
N ASP A 19 -2.02 -11.45 -17.48
CA ASP A 19 -1.41 -12.39 -16.53
C ASP A 19 -0.14 -13.06 -17.10
N ASP A 20 0.35 -12.64 -18.28
CA ASP A 20 1.38 -13.36 -19.04
C ASP A 20 2.83 -12.96 -18.73
N VAL A 21 3.10 -12.54 -17.49
CA VAL A 21 4.46 -12.66 -16.96
C VAL A 21 4.55 -14.01 -16.27
N GLN A 22 4.95 -15.02 -17.04
CA GLN A 22 5.31 -16.32 -16.48
C GLN A 22 6.52 -16.14 -15.56
N LEU A 23 6.25 -16.00 -14.26
CA LEU A 23 7.25 -16.25 -13.24
C LEU A 23 7.73 -17.70 -13.43
N PRO A 24 9.05 -17.97 -13.48
CA PRO A 24 9.55 -19.34 -13.59
C PRO A 24 8.90 -20.20 -12.52
N ALA A 25 8.35 -21.36 -12.91
CA ALA A 25 7.55 -22.22 -12.05
C ALA A 25 8.29 -22.55 -10.74
N ILE A 26 7.94 -21.84 -9.67
CA ILE A 26 8.56 -21.93 -8.33
C ILE A 26 8.36 -23.33 -7.70
N ASN A 27 7.47 -24.16 -8.26
CA ASN A 27 7.11 -25.46 -7.71
C ASN A 27 7.96 -26.65 -8.18
N GLN A 28 8.96 -26.48 -9.07
CA GLN A 28 9.67 -27.65 -9.66
C GLN A 28 11.13 -27.87 -9.23
N THR A 29 11.78 -26.98 -8.48
CA THR A 29 13.22 -27.13 -8.16
C THR A 29 13.54 -27.89 -6.86
N LEU A 30 12.67 -28.80 -6.40
CA LEU A 30 12.94 -29.62 -5.20
C LEU A 30 12.53 -31.09 -5.39
N ARG A 31 13.20 -31.78 -6.30
CA ARG A 31 13.34 -33.26 -6.25
C ARG A 31 14.80 -33.64 -6.43
N GLY A 32 15.59 -33.43 -5.38
CA GLY A 32 16.88 -34.10 -5.20
C GLY A 32 16.66 -35.53 -4.64
N PRO A 33 17.44 -36.53 -5.09
CA PRO A 33 17.24 -37.92 -4.72
C PRO A 33 18.02 -38.28 -3.45
N ASP A 34 17.76 -37.61 -2.33
CA ASP A 34 18.33 -38.03 -1.04
C ASP A 34 17.32 -37.78 0.08
N ARG A 35 16.52 -38.83 0.36
CA ARG A 35 15.63 -38.90 1.52
C ARG A 35 16.16 -39.99 2.44
N GLU A 36 16.82 -39.60 3.52
CA GLU A 36 16.72 -40.34 4.78
C GLU A 36 17.04 -39.43 5.97
N LYS A 37 16.04 -39.30 6.86
CA LYS A 37 16.11 -38.74 8.23
C LYS A 37 16.33 -37.22 8.36
N ALA A 38 15.37 -36.42 7.87
CA ALA A 38 15.16 -35.06 8.37
C ALA A 38 13.78 -34.96 9.03
N THR A 39 13.73 -34.46 10.26
CA THR A 39 12.48 -34.16 10.98
C THR A 39 11.59 -33.27 10.12
N ASN A 40 10.39 -33.76 9.77
CA ASN A 40 9.40 -33.10 8.91
C ASN A 40 8.86 -31.79 9.52
N LYS A 41 9.69 -30.74 9.59
CA LYS A 41 9.16 -29.37 9.58
C LYS A 41 9.01 -28.98 8.12
N PRO A 42 7.80 -28.66 7.63
CA PRO A 42 7.64 -28.10 6.30
C PRO A 42 8.39 -26.77 6.27
N SER A 43 9.60 -26.79 5.70
CA SER A 43 10.34 -25.57 5.39
C SER A 43 9.62 -24.92 4.22
N VAL A 44 8.72 -23.98 4.52
CA VAL A 44 8.25 -23.04 3.50
C VAL A 44 9.46 -22.21 3.13
N VAL A 45 10.10 -22.58 2.01
CA VAL A 45 11.14 -21.76 1.38
C VAL A 45 10.39 -20.58 0.79
N VAL A 46 10.15 -19.56 1.62
CA VAL A 46 9.86 -18.22 1.11
C VAL A 46 11.05 -17.92 0.19
N PRO A 47 10.83 -17.51 -1.07
CA PRO A 47 11.91 -17.29 -2.01
C PRO A 47 12.66 -16.02 -1.60
N TYR A 48 13.47 -16.13 -0.56
CA TYR A 48 14.37 -15.06 -0.10
C TYR A 48 15.24 -14.61 -1.27
N THR A 49 15.62 -15.51 -2.18
CA THR A 49 16.31 -15.18 -3.43
C THR A 49 15.55 -14.18 -4.31
N PHE A 50 14.22 -14.27 -4.41
CA PHE A 50 13.43 -13.29 -5.18
C PHE A 50 13.34 -11.96 -4.46
N VAL A 51 13.15 -11.99 -3.13
CA VAL A 51 13.15 -10.77 -2.31
C VAL A 51 14.51 -10.08 -2.42
N ASP A 52 15.59 -10.83 -2.26
CA ASP A 52 16.97 -10.36 -2.34
C ASP A 52 17.31 -9.81 -3.75
N LEU A 53 16.84 -10.44 -4.83
CA LEU A 53 16.99 -9.91 -6.19
C LEU A 53 16.21 -8.60 -6.40
N CYS A 54 14.96 -8.52 -5.94
CA CYS A 54 14.19 -7.29 -6.01
C CYS A 54 14.83 -6.18 -5.14
N ILE A 55 15.38 -6.53 -3.98
CA ILE A 55 16.12 -5.60 -3.12
C ILE A 55 17.38 -5.14 -3.83
N GLU A 56 18.21 -6.03 -4.36
CA GLU A 56 19.44 -5.65 -5.04
C GLU A 56 19.13 -4.70 -6.19
N GLY A 57 18.06 -4.94 -6.95
CA GLY A 57 17.52 -3.99 -7.94
C GLY A 57 17.15 -2.62 -7.33
N ILE A 58 16.41 -2.61 -6.22
CA ILE A 58 16.04 -1.38 -5.50
C ILE A 58 17.27 -0.63 -4.95
N LEU A 59 18.26 -1.34 -4.42
CA LEU A 59 19.43 -0.77 -3.75
C LEU A 59 20.50 -0.31 -4.73
N HIS A 60 20.55 -0.91 -5.91
CA HIS A 60 21.37 -0.43 -7.02
C HIS A 60 20.90 0.93 -7.54
N GLN A 61 19.65 1.32 -7.27
CA GLN A 61 19.18 2.64 -7.61
C GLN A 61 19.68 3.68 -6.59
N ASP A 62 20.76 4.39 -6.95
CA ASP A 62 21.20 5.65 -6.33
C ASP A 62 20.04 6.62 -6.03
N THR A 63 18.94 6.50 -6.78
CA THR A 63 17.62 7.12 -6.58
C THR A 63 17.18 7.20 -5.12
N LEU A 64 17.12 6.08 -4.38
CA LEU A 64 16.56 6.13 -3.02
C LEU A 64 17.53 6.75 -2.00
N ARG A 65 18.84 6.80 -2.33
CA ARG A 65 19.88 7.44 -1.51
C ARG A 65 20.00 8.94 -1.74
N ARG A 66 19.87 9.38 -2.99
CA ARG A 66 20.15 10.77 -3.42
C ARG A 66 18.89 11.61 -3.60
N GLY A 67 17.70 11.03 -3.42
CA GLY A 67 16.44 11.67 -3.75
C GLY A 67 16.03 11.41 -5.19
N PHE A 68 14.99 12.08 -5.66
CA PHE A 68 14.47 11.84 -7.02
C PHE A 68 15.60 11.96 -8.07
N PRO A 69 15.71 10.99 -9.01
CA PRO A 69 16.68 11.07 -10.09
C PRO A 69 16.51 12.36 -10.87
N SER A 70 17.58 12.88 -11.47
CA SER A 70 17.52 14.16 -12.20
C SER A 70 16.48 14.19 -13.33
N HIS A 71 16.18 13.03 -13.93
CA HIS A 71 15.15 12.89 -14.97
C HIS A 71 13.71 12.88 -14.41
N MET A 72 13.54 12.66 -13.11
CA MET A 72 12.26 12.79 -12.40
C MET A 72 12.12 14.16 -11.72
N ILE A 73 13.00 15.11 -11.99
CA ILE A 73 12.85 16.49 -11.52
C ILE A 73 12.16 17.28 -12.62
N TRP A 74 11.00 17.82 -12.28
CA TRP A 74 10.23 18.70 -13.13
C TRP A 74 11.01 19.94 -13.53
N ARG A 75 10.88 20.33 -14.80
CA ARG A 75 11.46 21.57 -15.33
C ARG A 75 10.34 22.47 -15.82
N PRO A 76 10.36 23.77 -15.49
CA PRO A 76 9.40 24.71 -16.03
C PRO A 76 9.50 24.77 -17.57
N PRO A 77 8.40 25.11 -18.28
CA PRO A 77 8.46 25.30 -19.72
C PRO A 77 9.54 26.31 -20.12
N GLN A 78 10.37 25.98 -21.11
CA GLN A 78 11.50 26.83 -21.52
C GLN A 78 11.05 28.23 -21.97
N ALA A 79 9.85 28.35 -22.54
CA ALA A 79 9.28 29.65 -22.93
C ALA A 79 9.16 30.63 -21.74
N TRP A 80 9.07 30.14 -20.50
CA TRP A 80 8.98 30.97 -19.31
C TRP A 80 10.32 31.60 -18.93
N GLU A 81 11.45 31.10 -19.42
CA GLU A 81 12.78 31.68 -19.17
C GLU A 81 12.84 33.14 -19.64
N HIS A 82 12.22 33.44 -20.79
CA HIS A 82 12.18 34.79 -21.35
C HIS A 82 10.95 35.59 -20.91
N GLN A 83 9.80 34.93 -20.72
CA GLN A 83 8.55 35.62 -20.33
C GLN A 83 8.52 36.00 -18.85
N TYR A 84 9.03 35.12 -17.98
CA TYR A 84 8.98 35.24 -16.52
C TYR A 84 10.30 34.75 -15.88
N PRO A 85 11.44 35.40 -16.16
CA PRO A 85 12.77 34.91 -15.76
C PRO A 85 12.90 34.66 -14.25
N GLU A 86 12.33 35.53 -13.42
CA GLU A 86 12.36 35.37 -11.95
C GLU A 86 11.59 34.12 -11.49
N VAL A 87 10.40 33.89 -12.04
CA VAL A 87 9.56 32.73 -11.72
C VAL A 87 10.23 31.44 -12.21
N TYR A 88 10.76 31.46 -13.43
CA TYR A 88 11.49 30.33 -14.01
C TYR A 88 12.69 29.94 -13.14
N ASN A 89 13.55 30.90 -12.81
CA ASN A 89 14.72 30.68 -11.96
C ASN A 89 14.31 30.17 -10.57
N HIS A 90 13.27 30.74 -9.96
CA HIS A 90 12.78 30.28 -8.67
C HIS A 90 12.33 28.81 -8.73
N LEU A 91 11.46 28.47 -9.68
CA LEU A 91 10.94 27.10 -9.84
C LEU A 91 12.04 26.08 -10.11
N GLN A 92 13.11 26.45 -10.82
CA GLN A 92 14.27 25.58 -11.02
C GLN A 92 14.99 25.23 -9.71
N THR A 93 14.98 26.12 -8.71
CA THR A 93 15.61 25.87 -7.40
C THR A 93 14.78 24.99 -6.48
N MET A 94 13.46 24.87 -6.72
CA MET A 94 12.56 24.10 -5.87
C MET A 94 12.74 22.58 -6.01
N THR A 95 13.41 22.06 -7.04
CA THR A 95 13.60 20.60 -7.24
C THR A 95 12.28 19.81 -7.17
N ILE A 96 11.22 20.34 -7.78
CA ILE A 96 9.89 19.71 -7.79
C ILE A 96 9.99 18.38 -8.56
N PRO A 97 9.50 17.25 -8.03
CA PRO A 97 9.50 15.99 -8.78
C PRO A 97 8.45 16.02 -9.92
N THR A 98 8.58 15.12 -10.89
CA THR A 98 7.53 14.86 -11.91
C THR A 98 6.55 13.80 -11.44
N ILE A 99 5.30 13.88 -11.89
CA ILE A 99 4.30 12.84 -11.63
C ILE A 99 4.82 11.51 -12.20
N PRO A 100 4.90 10.43 -11.40
CA PRO A 100 5.35 9.13 -11.87
C PRO A 100 4.54 8.67 -13.08
N LEU A 101 5.21 8.11 -14.10
CA LEU A 101 4.56 7.57 -15.31
C LEU A 101 3.80 8.60 -16.19
N SER A 102 3.83 9.90 -15.86
CA SER A 102 3.24 10.94 -16.69
C SER A 102 4.06 11.16 -17.96
N GLU A 103 3.43 11.02 -19.13
CA GLU A 103 4.06 11.30 -20.43
C GLU A 103 4.42 12.79 -20.58
N GLN A 104 3.65 13.65 -19.92
CA GLN A 104 3.76 15.11 -20.06
C GLN A 104 4.78 15.71 -19.09
N SER A 105 5.43 14.90 -18.24
CA SER A 105 6.35 15.37 -17.21
C SER A 105 5.73 16.49 -16.37
N GLU A 106 4.53 16.26 -15.84
CA GLU A 106 3.82 17.25 -15.02
C GLU A 106 4.47 17.39 -13.63
N PRO A 107 4.38 18.57 -12.98
CA PRO A 107 4.94 18.78 -11.64
C PRO A 107 4.14 18.05 -10.57
N ASP A 108 4.83 17.28 -9.74
CA ASP A 108 4.27 16.55 -8.62
C ASP A 108 4.41 17.36 -7.32
N LEU A 109 3.38 18.17 -7.06
CA LEU A 109 3.26 18.92 -5.81
C LEU A 109 2.90 18.02 -4.62
N LEU A 110 2.43 16.78 -4.86
CA LEU A 110 2.13 15.82 -3.80
C LEU A 110 3.42 15.31 -3.15
N LEU A 111 4.54 15.26 -3.87
CA LEU A 111 5.84 14.79 -3.36
C LEU A 111 6.86 15.92 -3.14
N TYR A 112 6.60 17.13 -3.61
CA TYR A 112 7.47 18.29 -3.37
C TYR A 112 7.74 18.52 -1.87
N ALA A 113 9.01 18.59 -1.46
CA ALA A 113 9.43 18.82 -0.08
C ALA A 113 8.77 17.88 0.96
N LEU A 114 8.52 16.62 0.58
CA LEU A 114 7.92 15.62 1.45
C LEU A 114 8.76 15.39 2.72
N GLY A 115 8.10 15.40 3.88
CA GLY A 115 8.74 15.31 5.20
C GLY A 115 9.23 16.67 5.74
N SER A 116 9.25 17.71 4.91
CA SER A 116 9.70 19.07 5.24
C SER A 116 8.56 20.09 5.18
N PHE A 117 7.30 19.66 5.16
CA PHE A 117 6.17 20.58 4.93
C PHE A 117 6.05 21.69 5.98
N LEU A 118 6.34 21.41 7.26
CA LEU A 118 6.31 22.43 8.33
C LEU A 118 7.47 23.44 8.21
N THR A 119 8.56 23.10 7.53
CA THR A 119 9.64 24.06 7.27
C THR A 119 9.34 24.94 6.06
N VAL A 120 8.54 24.43 5.11
CA VAL A 120 8.15 25.17 3.90
C VAL A 120 7.05 26.18 4.17
N ASP A 121 6.09 25.88 5.05
CA ASP A 121 4.99 26.80 5.36
C ASP A 121 4.93 27.14 6.87
N SER A 122 5.66 28.19 7.24
CA SER A 122 5.60 28.74 8.61
C SER A 122 4.24 29.33 8.97
N THR A 123 3.36 29.60 8.00
CA THR A 123 2.00 30.09 8.28
C THR A 123 1.10 28.99 8.80
N ILE A 124 1.35 27.73 8.45
CA ILE A 124 0.71 26.58 9.10
C ILE A 124 1.13 26.49 10.56
N SER A 125 2.39 26.80 10.87
CA SER A 125 2.87 26.89 12.25
C SER A 125 2.44 28.14 13.01
N LYS A 126 1.96 29.20 12.34
CA LYS A 126 1.61 30.52 12.93
C LYS A 126 0.10 30.85 12.94
N LYS A 127 -0.71 30.32 12.01
CA LYS A 127 -2.20 30.40 12.02
C LYS A 127 -2.84 29.40 12.99
N THR A 128 -2.02 28.73 13.78
CA THR A 128 -2.26 27.66 14.76
C THR A 128 -3.06 28.04 16.00
N GLY A 129 -3.62 29.25 16.04
CA GLY A 129 -4.56 29.69 17.07
C GLY A 129 -6.00 29.21 16.87
N ASP A 130 -6.39 28.83 15.65
CA ASP A 130 -7.80 28.54 15.32
C ASP A 130 -8.02 27.10 14.79
N SER A 131 -8.89 26.37 15.50
CA SER A 131 -9.65 25.13 15.25
C SER A 131 -9.23 24.11 14.17
N HIS A 132 -8.85 24.51 12.95
CA HIS A 132 -8.33 23.59 11.92
C HIS A 132 -6.92 23.09 12.25
N ALA A 133 -6.17 23.88 13.02
CA ALA A 133 -4.89 23.46 13.59
C ALA A 133 -5.05 22.36 14.64
N SER A 134 -6.23 22.17 15.24
CA SER A 134 -6.42 21.03 16.12
C SER A 134 -6.12 19.75 15.34
N ILE A 135 -6.65 19.55 14.13
CA ILE A 135 -6.46 18.32 13.33
C ILE A 135 -5.00 18.07 12.97
N TYR A 136 -4.29 19.10 12.50
CA TYR A 136 -2.89 18.98 12.11
C TYR A 136 -1.97 18.89 13.34
N VAL A 137 -2.20 19.68 14.39
CA VAL A 137 -1.41 19.66 15.61
C VAL A 137 -1.72 18.42 16.44
N GLY A 138 -2.93 17.92 16.58
CA GLY A 138 -3.21 16.72 17.39
C GLY A 138 -3.05 15.37 16.68
N ILE A 139 -2.72 15.39 15.39
CA ILE A 139 -2.13 14.20 14.75
C ILE A 139 -0.60 14.18 14.94
N PHE A 140 0.06 15.35 14.99
CA PHE A 140 1.53 15.48 15.12
C PHE A 140 2.05 15.84 16.53
N SER A 141 1.18 16.26 17.44
CA SER A 141 1.40 16.44 18.87
C SER A 141 0.65 15.34 19.59
N ASN A 142 1.14 14.93 20.75
CA ASN A 142 0.53 13.88 21.58
C ASN A 142 -0.85 14.27 22.18
N SER A 143 -1.63 15.12 21.52
CA SER A 143 -2.92 15.65 21.97
C SER A 143 -4.04 15.27 20.99
N PRO A 144 -5.26 14.95 21.45
CA PRO A 144 -6.22 14.12 20.74
C PRO A 144 -7.05 14.88 19.70
N VAL A 145 -6.80 14.66 18.41
CA VAL A 145 -7.75 15.02 17.36
C VAL A 145 -8.70 13.88 17.14
N MET A 146 -9.97 14.13 17.47
CA MET A 146 -11.07 13.18 17.42
C MET A 146 -10.64 11.77 17.85
N VAL A 147 -10.26 11.69 19.12
CA VAL A 147 -10.21 10.43 19.84
C VAL A 147 -11.65 9.96 20.01
N LEU A 148 -12.11 9.14 19.08
CA LEU A 148 -12.80 7.94 19.49
C LEU A 148 -11.74 7.11 20.23
N ASN A 149 -12.05 6.60 21.41
CA ASN A 149 -11.18 5.76 22.26
C ASN A 149 -10.78 4.42 21.58
N ARG A 150 -10.21 4.46 20.38
CA ARG A 150 -9.93 3.32 19.51
C ARG A 150 -8.57 3.50 18.81
N PRO A 151 -7.89 2.41 18.43
CA PRO A 151 -6.64 2.45 17.67
C PRO A 151 -6.77 3.10 16.28
N HIS A 152 -7.99 3.41 15.82
CA HIS A 152 -8.26 3.93 14.48
C HIS A 152 -8.48 5.43 14.48
N ARG A 153 -7.97 6.10 13.44
CA ARG A 153 -8.22 7.51 13.14
C ARG A 153 -8.89 7.60 11.78
N LEU A 154 -9.96 8.40 11.69
CA LEU A 154 -10.65 8.67 10.43
C LEU A 154 -10.32 10.09 9.97
N LEU A 155 -9.78 10.22 8.76
CA LEU A 155 -9.56 11.50 8.10
C LEU A 155 -10.68 11.73 7.06
N ALA A 156 -11.83 12.20 7.53
CA ALA A 156 -12.96 12.55 6.68
C ALA A 156 -12.91 14.05 6.35
N ASP A 157 -12.64 14.37 5.08
CA ASP A 157 -12.69 15.73 4.55
C ASP A 157 -13.11 15.69 3.08
N THR A 158 -13.53 16.83 2.56
CA THR A 158 -13.85 17.09 1.15
C THR A 158 -12.73 16.65 0.20
N SER A 159 -13.09 16.26 -1.03
CA SER A 159 -12.12 15.92 -2.07
C SER A 159 -11.22 17.12 -2.36
N GLY A 160 -9.93 16.89 -2.61
CA GLY A 160 -8.96 17.98 -2.85
C GLY A 160 -8.39 18.65 -1.60
N ALA A 161 -8.87 18.36 -0.39
CA ALA A 161 -8.37 18.95 0.86
C ALA A 161 -6.93 18.52 1.26
N GLY A 162 -6.19 17.83 0.39
CA GLY A 162 -4.80 17.41 0.67
C GLY A 162 -4.65 16.18 1.57
N LYS A 163 -5.70 15.37 1.75
CA LYS A 163 -5.66 14.14 2.59
C LYS A 163 -4.48 13.22 2.26
N THR A 164 -4.28 12.93 0.97
CA THR A 164 -3.16 12.09 0.52
C THR A 164 -1.82 12.72 0.87
N ARG A 165 -1.65 14.03 0.62
CA ARG A 165 -0.42 14.75 0.98
C ARG A 165 -0.14 14.66 2.47
N PHE A 166 -1.18 14.81 3.27
CA PHE A 166 -1.09 14.74 4.71
C PHE A 166 -0.61 13.35 5.19
N ILE A 167 -1.19 12.28 4.66
CA ILE A 167 -0.78 10.90 4.99
C ILE A 167 0.68 10.66 4.58
N SER A 168 1.07 11.09 3.36
CA SER A 168 2.44 10.98 2.88
C SER A 168 3.43 11.74 3.77
N GLU A 169 3.07 12.95 4.20
CA GLU A 169 3.90 13.77 5.10
C GLU A 169 4.05 13.09 6.47
N TYR A 170 2.96 12.50 6.99
CA TYR A 170 3.00 11.75 8.24
C TYR A 170 3.95 10.55 8.15
N LEU A 171 3.85 9.76 7.07
CA LEU A 171 4.72 8.61 6.84
C LEU A 171 6.18 9.02 6.68
N ALA A 172 6.45 10.10 5.94
CA ALA A 172 7.80 10.61 5.71
C ALA A 172 8.49 11.07 7.00
N ARG A 173 7.74 11.68 7.93
CA ARG A 173 8.28 12.14 9.21
C ARG A 173 8.52 11.04 10.22
N ASN A 174 7.57 10.11 10.31
CA ASN A 174 7.70 9.01 11.27
C ASN A 174 8.71 7.98 10.80
N GLY A 175 8.92 7.83 9.48
CA GLY A 175 9.91 6.90 8.91
C GLY A 175 9.49 5.43 9.01
N TRP A 176 8.28 5.14 9.51
CA TRP A 176 7.72 3.81 9.64
C TRP A 176 6.20 3.83 9.45
N GLY A 177 5.63 2.67 9.13
CA GLY A 177 4.20 2.49 8.86
C GLY A 177 3.95 1.89 7.49
N PHE A 178 2.75 1.34 7.31
CA PHE A 178 2.29 0.78 6.05
C PHE A 178 1.20 1.65 5.42
N TYR A 179 1.41 2.03 4.16
CA TYR A 179 0.45 2.77 3.36
C TYR A 179 -0.25 1.83 2.39
N PHE A 180 -1.57 1.74 2.54
CA PHE A 180 -2.43 0.96 1.66
C PHE A 180 -3.39 1.89 0.93
N THR A 181 -3.55 1.61 -0.36
CA THR A 181 -4.47 2.32 -1.26
C THR A 181 -5.54 1.35 -1.73
N PHE A 182 -6.81 1.73 -1.58
CA PHE A 182 -7.94 0.91 -2.03
C PHE A 182 -8.09 0.89 -3.54
N GLU A 183 -7.68 1.96 -4.20
CA GLU A 183 -7.75 2.13 -5.63
C GLU A 183 -6.52 2.90 -6.09
N VAL A 184 -5.97 2.50 -7.23
CA VAL A 184 -4.83 3.17 -7.85
C VAL A 184 -5.21 3.39 -9.31
N ASP A 185 -5.40 4.64 -9.68
CA ASP A 185 -5.52 5.05 -11.07
C ASP A 185 -4.13 5.41 -11.59
N ARG A 186 -3.52 4.53 -12.39
CA ARG A 186 -2.18 4.75 -12.94
C ARG A 186 -2.08 5.96 -13.87
N THR A 187 -3.20 6.48 -14.36
CA THR A 187 -3.21 7.61 -15.29
C THR A 187 -3.30 8.94 -14.56
N SER A 188 -4.26 9.10 -13.65
CA SER A 188 -4.50 10.37 -12.97
C SER A 188 -3.92 10.44 -11.54
N SER A 189 -3.67 9.30 -10.89
CA SER A 189 -3.22 9.20 -9.51
C SER A 189 -2.31 7.98 -9.31
N PRO A 190 -1.09 7.99 -9.87
CA PRO A 190 -0.15 6.85 -9.90
C PRO A 190 0.53 6.59 -8.54
N TYR A 191 -0.18 6.87 -7.44
CA TYR A 191 0.33 6.81 -6.08
C TYR A 191 -0.20 5.58 -5.35
N GLY A 192 0.68 4.94 -4.59
CA GLY A 192 0.38 3.72 -3.85
C GLY A 192 0.54 2.46 -4.69
N SER A 193 0.28 1.33 -4.04
CA SER A 193 0.35 0.01 -4.66
C SER A 193 -1.05 -0.51 -4.98
N ALA A 194 -1.15 -1.27 -6.05
CA ALA A 194 -2.37 -1.99 -6.39
C ALA A 194 -2.51 -3.34 -5.63
N ASP A 195 -1.65 -3.63 -4.65
CA ASP A 195 -1.65 -4.89 -3.92
C ASP A 195 -2.94 -5.13 -3.11
N LEU A 196 -3.47 -4.12 -2.41
CA LEU A 196 -4.71 -4.25 -1.66
C LEU A 196 -5.92 -4.41 -2.59
N SER A 197 -6.02 -3.60 -3.65
CA SER A 197 -7.11 -3.72 -4.62
C SER A 197 -7.08 -5.08 -5.32
N TYR A 198 -5.87 -5.54 -5.69
CA TYR A 198 -5.66 -6.88 -6.21
C TYR A 198 -6.03 -7.97 -5.20
N ALA A 199 -5.67 -7.82 -3.92
CA ALA A 199 -6.07 -8.77 -2.87
C ALA A 199 -7.60 -8.87 -2.74
N ILE A 200 -8.31 -7.74 -2.76
CA ILE A 200 -9.78 -7.69 -2.71
C ILE A 200 -10.42 -8.35 -3.94
N VAL A 201 -9.88 -8.11 -5.13
CA VAL A 201 -10.35 -8.80 -6.34
C VAL A 201 -10.04 -10.30 -6.26
N HIS A 202 -8.88 -10.65 -5.71
CA HIS A 202 -8.42 -12.03 -5.62
C HIS A 202 -9.24 -12.87 -4.66
N THR A 203 -9.76 -12.30 -3.55
CA THR A 203 -10.67 -13.04 -2.67
C THR A 203 -11.94 -13.49 -3.39
N ARG A 204 -12.37 -12.76 -4.43
CA ARG A 204 -13.55 -13.10 -5.24
C ARG A 204 -13.25 -14.13 -6.34
N ASP A 205 -11.98 -14.40 -6.63
CA ASP A 205 -11.60 -15.39 -7.64
C ASP A 205 -11.91 -16.79 -7.12
N GLN A 206 -12.77 -17.53 -7.83
CA GLN A 206 -13.14 -18.89 -7.46
C GLN A 206 -11.97 -19.87 -7.46
N ARG A 207 -10.83 -19.51 -8.07
CA ARG A 207 -9.57 -20.29 -8.00
C ARG A 207 -8.85 -20.08 -6.69
N PHE A 208 -9.09 -18.97 -6.00
CA PHE A 208 -8.56 -18.70 -4.66
C PHE A 208 -9.47 -19.33 -3.62
N ARG A 209 -9.34 -20.65 -3.46
CA ARG A 209 -10.00 -21.39 -2.38
C ARG A 209 -8.97 -21.76 -1.35
N LEU A 210 -9.25 -21.41 -0.11
CA LEU A 210 -8.59 -22.08 1.01
C LEU A 210 -8.98 -23.56 0.94
N PRO A 211 -8.03 -24.49 1.15
CA PRO A 211 -8.36 -25.91 1.25
C PRO A 211 -9.48 -26.06 2.29
N ASP A 212 -10.57 -26.71 1.89
CA ASP A 212 -11.75 -26.98 2.72
C ASP A 212 -12.69 -25.80 3.01
N GLN A 213 -12.59 -24.67 2.29
CA GLN A 213 -13.53 -23.55 2.41
C GLN A 213 -14.37 -23.30 1.16
N GLU A 214 -15.60 -22.82 1.38
CA GLU A 214 -16.47 -22.31 0.32
C GLU A 214 -15.88 -21.04 -0.32
N PRO A 215 -16.15 -20.76 -1.60
CA PRO A 215 -15.68 -19.54 -2.24
C PRO A 215 -16.27 -18.30 -1.58
N PHE A 216 -15.60 -17.17 -1.75
CA PHE A 216 -16.11 -15.87 -1.28
C PHE A 216 -17.44 -15.53 -1.97
N VAL A 217 -18.43 -15.12 -1.17
CA VAL A 217 -19.76 -14.74 -1.67
C VAL A 217 -19.94 -13.22 -1.51
N PRO A 218 -19.84 -12.42 -2.59
CA PRO A 218 -19.79 -10.95 -2.48
C PRO A 218 -21.11 -10.30 -2.09
N VAL A 219 -22.23 -10.96 -2.39
CA VAL A 219 -23.57 -10.52 -2.01
C VAL A 219 -24.19 -11.66 -1.22
N VAL A 220 -24.40 -11.46 0.08
CA VAL A 220 -25.29 -12.34 0.81
C VAL A 220 -26.71 -11.86 0.54
N ASP A 221 -27.31 -12.39 -0.51
CA ASP A 221 -28.68 -12.02 -0.88
C ASP A 221 -29.67 -12.69 0.10
N PRO A 222 -30.49 -11.92 0.84
CA PRO A 222 -31.53 -12.47 1.70
C PRO A 222 -32.59 -13.30 0.95
N SER A 223 -32.64 -13.20 -0.38
CA SER A 223 -33.53 -13.93 -1.28
C SER A 223 -32.92 -15.20 -1.88
N ASP A 224 -31.63 -15.48 -1.63
CA ASP A 224 -30.93 -16.72 -2.03
C ASP A 224 -31.37 -17.92 -1.15
N VAL A 225 -32.68 -18.09 -1.06
CA VAL A 225 -33.40 -18.98 -0.17
C VAL A 225 -34.21 -19.94 -1.02
N THR A 226 -34.02 -21.22 -0.78
CA THR A 226 -34.96 -22.25 -1.22
C THR A 226 -36.32 -22.06 -0.53
N ASP A 227 -37.40 -22.09 -1.31
CA ASP A 227 -38.76 -22.12 -0.76
C ASP A 227 -38.87 -23.26 0.26
N GLY A 228 -39.16 -22.91 1.52
CA GLY A 228 -39.33 -23.86 2.62
C GLY A 228 -38.37 -23.70 3.81
N ASP A 229 -37.32 -22.89 3.71
CA ASP A 229 -36.43 -22.66 4.86
C ASP A 229 -37.07 -21.79 5.95
N SER A 230 -36.98 -22.24 7.20
CA SER A 230 -37.31 -21.43 8.37
C SER A 230 -36.39 -20.21 8.50
N VAL A 231 -36.87 -19.16 9.18
CA VAL A 231 -36.08 -17.93 9.44
C VAL A 231 -34.74 -18.25 10.14
N GLU A 232 -34.74 -19.22 11.06
CA GLU A 232 -33.54 -19.60 11.80
C GLU A 232 -32.50 -20.30 10.91
N GLN A 233 -32.95 -21.17 10.00
CA GLN A 233 -32.05 -21.80 9.01
C GLN A 233 -31.42 -20.76 8.08
N LYS A 234 -32.18 -19.74 7.66
CA LYS A 234 -31.67 -18.62 6.85
C LYS A 234 -30.59 -17.85 7.59
N ARG A 235 -30.87 -17.46 8.85
CA ARG A 235 -29.92 -16.75 9.71
C ARG A 235 -28.63 -17.55 9.89
N ARG A 236 -28.74 -18.86 10.17
CA ARG A 236 -27.58 -19.73 10.35
C ARG A 236 -26.71 -19.83 9.10
N ARG A 237 -27.31 -19.93 7.91
CA ARG A 237 -26.55 -19.92 6.65
C ARG A 237 -25.88 -18.58 6.39
N TRP A 238 -26.55 -17.48 6.69
CA TRP A 238 -25.96 -16.14 6.56
C TRP A 238 -24.74 -15.99 7.46
N GLU A 239 -24.87 -16.35 8.73
CA GLU A 239 -23.77 -16.30 9.71
C GLU A 239 -22.58 -17.15 9.24
N LEU A 240 -22.84 -18.37 8.75
CA LEU A 240 -21.78 -19.24 8.22
C LEU A 240 -21.07 -18.62 7.00
N ARG A 241 -21.82 -18.03 6.06
CA ARG A 241 -21.26 -17.33 4.90
C ARG A 241 -20.45 -16.11 5.32
N TRP A 242 -20.93 -15.34 6.30
CA TRP A 242 -20.23 -14.18 6.84
C TRP A 242 -18.89 -14.60 7.45
N GLN A 243 -18.90 -15.60 8.33
CA GLN A 243 -17.69 -16.14 8.96
C GLN A 243 -16.70 -16.69 7.92
N ASN A 244 -17.19 -17.36 6.87
CA ASN A 244 -16.34 -17.82 5.77
C ASN A 244 -15.70 -16.66 5.00
N ASN A 245 -16.49 -15.65 4.63
CA ASN A 245 -15.97 -14.45 3.95
C ASN A 245 -14.95 -13.70 4.81
N GLU A 246 -15.21 -13.58 6.11
CA GLU A 246 -14.30 -12.98 7.08
C GLU A 246 -12.98 -13.74 7.13
N ALA A 247 -13.00 -15.08 7.22
CA ALA A 247 -11.80 -15.91 7.20
C ALA A 247 -10.99 -15.75 5.90
N ILE A 248 -11.66 -15.69 4.74
CA ILE A 248 -11.01 -15.47 3.44
C ILE A 248 -10.36 -14.08 3.39
N ALA A 249 -11.06 -13.05 3.87
CA ALA A 249 -10.56 -11.68 3.91
C ALA A 249 -9.37 -11.56 4.87
N GLU A 250 -9.46 -12.16 6.06
CA GLU A 250 -8.37 -12.20 7.05
C GLU A 250 -7.14 -12.91 6.47
N HIS A 251 -7.33 -14.02 5.75
CA HIS A 251 -6.25 -14.71 5.08
C HIS A 251 -5.55 -13.84 4.03
N ALA A 252 -6.32 -13.21 3.14
CA ALA A 252 -5.77 -12.34 2.12
C ALA A 252 -5.03 -11.14 2.73
N PHE A 253 -5.59 -10.52 3.76
CA PHE A 253 -4.97 -9.40 4.45
C PHE A 253 -3.72 -9.81 5.24
N THR A 254 -3.72 -11.01 5.84
CA THR A 254 -2.53 -11.58 6.48
C THR A 254 -1.40 -11.73 5.47
N ASN A 255 -1.68 -12.27 4.29
CA ASN A 255 -0.68 -12.43 3.24
C ASN A 255 -0.23 -11.09 2.64
N LEU A 256 -1.13 -10.11 2.54
CA LEU A 256 -0.80 -8.72 2.16
C LEU A 256 0.17 -8.08 3.16
N LEU A 257 -0.12 -8.19 4.46
CA LEU A 257 0.74 -7.68 5.51
C LEU A 257 2.10 -8.40 5.53
N LEU A 258 2.12 -9.73 5.35
CA LEU A 258 3.35 -10.48 5.22
C LEU A 258 4.19 -9.96 4.06
N ALA A 259 3.59 -9.73 2.88
CA ALA A 259 4.28 -9.20 1.72
C ALA A 259 4.94 -7.83 2.03
N ARG A 260 4.19 -6.92 2.65
CA ARG A 260 4.70 -5.61 3.06
C ARG A 260 5.84 -5.70 4.08
N LEU A 261 5.73 -6.60 5.06
CA LEU A 261 6.76 -6.83 6.07
C LEU A 261 8.03 -7.43 5.48
N LEU A 262 7.91 -8.34 4.50
CA LEU A 262 9.07 -8.89 3.80
C LEU A 262 9.83 -7.80 3.04
N VAL A 263 9.12 -6.94 2.30
CA VAL A 263 9.73 -5.79 1.61
C VAL A 263 10.30 -4.76 2.60
N TYR A 264 9.66 -4.57 3.76
CA TYR A 264 10.18 -3.66 4.78
C TYR A 264 11.45 -4.20 5.46
N ASP A 265 11.48 -5.48 5.83
CA ASP A 265 12.65 -6.13 6.45
C ASP A 265 13.88 -6.08 5.55
N ALA A 266 13.64 -6.44 4.30
CA ALA A 266 14.51 -6.24 3.17
C ALA A 266 15.07 -4.80 3.09
N PHE A 267 14.17 -3.82 3.13
CA PHE A 267 14.51 -2.41 3.04
C PHE A 267 15.31 -1.89 4.24
N CYS A 268 14.99 -2.33 5.46
CA CYS A 268 15.67 -1.94 6.70
C CYS A 268 17.17 -2.31 6.68
N LYS A 269 17.50 -3.48 6.12
CA LYS A 269 18.90 -3.92 5.95
C LYS A 269 19.72 -2.99 5.06
N ALA A 270 19.06 -2.20 4.23
CA ALA A 270 19.71 -1.26 3.33
C ALA A 270 19.92 0.16 3.90
N VAL A 271 19.38 0.44 5.09
CA VAL A 271 19.60 1.67 5.88
C VAL A 271 19.10 2.96 5.19
N LEU A 272 17.90 2.95 4.59
CA LEU A 272 17.33 4.12 3.89
C LEU A 272 15.99 4.61 4.46
N GLN A 273 15.87 4.84 5.78
CA GLN A 273 14.58 5.12 6.45
C GLN A 273 13.63 6.12 5.73
N ARG A 274 14.14 7.23 5.18
CA ARG A 274 13.31 8.22 4.47
C ARG A 274 12.75 7.73 3.14
N ALA A 275 13.47 6.83 2.46
CA ALA A 275 13.03 6.27 1.19
C ALA A 275 11.91 5.23 1.35
N TRP A 276 11.63 4.75 2.58
CA TRP A 276 10.52 3.82 2.81
C TRP A 276 9.18 4.46 2.46
N CYS A 277 8.98 5.71 2.85
CA CYS A 277 7.78 6.47 2.51
C CYS A 277 7.64 6.62 0.98
N LEU A 278 8.73 7.01 0.31
CA LEU A 278 8.73 7.18 -1.15
C LEU A 278 8.45 5.87 -1.88
N LEU A 279 9.04 4.75 -1.45
CA LEU A 279 8.77 3.44 -2.05
C LEU A 279 7.29 3.07 -1.92
N GLN A 280 6.66 3.37 -0.78
CA GLN A 280 5.23 3.08 -0.59
C GLN A 280 4.31 3.95 -1.44
N ILE A 281 4.68 5.21 -1.67
CA ILE A 281 3.89 6.14 -2.46
C ILE A 281 4.14 5.93 -3.96
N VAL A 282 5.37 5.57 -4.36
CA VAL A 282 5.76 5.35 -5.75
C VAL A 282 6.47 4.00 -5.85
N PRO A 283 5.73 2.87 -5.80
CA PRO A 283 6.33 1.54 -5.75
C PRO A 283 7.15 1.20 -7.01
N HIS A 284 6.87 1.88 -8.12
CA HIS A 284 7.61 1.81 -9.38
C HIS A 284 9.05 2.31 -9.30
N LEU A 285 9.42 3.06 -8.25
CA LEU A 285 10.82 3.43 -8.00
C LEU A 285 11.74 2.22 -7.75
N SER A 286 11.17 1.03 -7.56
CA SER A 286 11.95 -0.21 -7.53
C SER A 286 12.56 -0.61 -8.87
N GLY A 287 12.09 -0.05 -10.00
CA GLY A 287 12.53 -0.42 -11.36
C GLY A 287 11.73 -1.57 -11.98
N ASP A 288 11.27 -2.51 -11.18
CA ASP A 288 10.55 -3.71 -11.64
C ASP A 288 9.01 -3.59 -11.55
N GLY A 289 8.50 -2.36 -11.53
CA GLY A 289 7.07 -2.12 -11.37
C GLY A 289 6.64 -2.04 -9.91
N ASP A 290 5.46 -2.57 -9.58
CA ASP A 290 4.90 -2.44 -8.23
C ASP A 290 5.40 -3.57 -7.32
N ILE A 291 6.50 -3.33 -6.61
CA ILE A 291 7.15 -4.36 -5.78
C ILE A 291 6.21 -5.00 -4.76
N PHE A 292 5.30 -4.23 -4.17
CA PHE A 292 4.40 -4.77 -3.14
C PHE A 292 3.37 -5.71 -3.76
N LEU A 293 2.85 -5.37 -4.95
CA LEU A 293 1.99 -6.26 -5.71
C LEU A 293 2.73 -7.55 -6.13
N HIS A 294 3.97 -7.44 -6.58
CA HIS A 294 4.79 -8.62 -6.92
C HIS A 294 5.02 -9.51 -5.71
N MET A 295 5.37 -8.93 -4.55
CA MET A 295 5.56 -9.68 -3.32
C MET A 295 4.25 -10.34 -2.86
N PHE A 296 3.13 -9.62 -2.91
CA PHE A 296 1.83 -10.18 -2.58
C PHE A 296 1.50 -11.37 -3.47
N ARG A 297 1.72 -11.25 -4.79
CA ARG A 297 1.51 -12.37 -5.73
C ARG A 297 2.35 -13.60 -5.37
N ALA A 298 3.57 -13.41 -4.87
CA ALA A 298 4.45 -14.49 -4.45
C ALA A 298 3.96 -15.19 -3.18
N VAL A 299 3.35 -14.47 -2.24
CA VAL A 299 2.93 -15.02 -0.93
C VAL A 299 1.44 -15.27 -0.79
N LYS A 300 0.61 -14.92 -1.79
CA LYS A 300 -0.86 -14.99 -1.68
C LYS A 300 -1.40 -16.39 -1.35
N LEU A 301 -0.67 -17.46 -1.71
CA LEU A 301 -1.05 -18.85 -1.45
C LEU A 301 -0.42 -19.43 -0.16
N VAL A 302 0.35 -18.65 0.60
CA VAL A 302 0.92 -19.10 1.87
C VAL A 302 -0.21 -19.27 2.87
N LYS A 303 -0.27 -20.44 3.55
CA LYS A 303 -1.29 -20.73 4.57
C LYS A 303 -1.31 -19.66 5.67
N GLN A 304 -2.51 -19.30 6.14
CA GLN A 304 -2.70 -18.22 7.13
C GLN A 304 -1.84 -18.41 8.38
N THR A 305 -1.81 -19.62 8.94
CA THR A 305 -1.04 -19.93 10.16
C THR A 305 0.46 -19.73 9.95
N VAL A 306 0.97 -20.17 8.80
CA VAL A 306 2.38 -19.96 8.43
C VAL A 306 2.68 -18.47 8.25
N ALA A 307 1.79 -17.75 7.56
CA ALA A 307 1.95 -16.31 7.36
C ALA A 307 1.93 -15.54 8.69
N ALA A 308 1.02 -15.89 9.61
CA ALA A 308 0.95 -15.32 10.95
C ALA A 308 2.23 -15.57 11.77
N ASP A 309 2.78 -16.79 11.73
CA ASP A 309 4.04 -17.14 12.40
C ASP A 309 5.23 -16.37 11.81
N LEU A 310 5.28 -16.22 10.48
CA LEU A 310 6.31 -15.41 9.81
C LEU A 310 6.18 -13.94 10.18
N ILE A 311 4.98 -13.36 10.17
CA ILE A 311 4.72 -11.98 10.61
C ILE A 311 5.19 -11.78 12.04
N LYS A 312 4.85 -12.70 12.96
CA LYS A 312 5.30 -12.64 14.35
C LYS A 312 6.83 -12.64 14.44
N THR A 313 7.48 -13.53 13.70
CA THR A 313 8.94 -13.66 13.66
C THR A 313 9.60 -12.37 13.12
N LEU A 314 9.12 -11.84 11.99
CA LEU A 314 9.61 -10.61 11.38
C LEU A 314 9.45 -9.42 12.32
N ARG A 315 8.29 -9.27 12.97
CA ARG A 315 8.04 -8.19 13.93
C ARG A 315 8.98 -8.25 15.13
N THR A 316 9.21 -9.44 15.69
CA THR A 316 10.16 -9.61 16.79
C THR A 316 11.58 -9.24 16.36
N ARG A 317 12.01 -9.70 15.18
CA ARG A 317 13.33 -9.34 14.64
C ARG A 317 13.49 -7.83 14.45
N LEU A 318 12.58 -7.21 13.70
CA LEU A 318 12.60 -5.76 13.42
C LEU A 318 12.60 -4.93 14.70
N ARG A 319 11.84 -5.36 15.72
CA ARG A 319 11.85 -4.71 17.04
C ARG A 319 13.22 -4.82 17.71
N ASN A 320 13.82 -6.01 17.71
CA ASN A 320 15.13 -6.24 18.32
C ASN A 320 16.25 -5.47 17.63
N GLU A 321 16.11 -5.23 16.32
CA GLU A 321 17.05 -4.42 15.51
C GLU A 321 16.81 -2.91 15.63
N GLY A 322 15.79 -2.47 16.38
CA GLY A 322 15.51 -1.05 16.59
C GLY A 322 14.76 -0.36 15.45
N PHE A 323 14.27 -1.09 14.44
CA PHE A 323 13.46 -0.58 13.32
C PHE A 323 11.98 -0.33 13.71
N CYS A 324 11.75 0.15 14.94
CA CYS A 324 10.48 0.53 15.57
C CYS A 324 9.61 -0.56 16.24
N GLU A 325 8.85 -0.11 17.24
CA GLU A 325 7.62 -0.78 17.70
C GLU A 325 6.56 -0.68 16.61
N LEU A 326 6.46 -1.69 15.75
CA LEU A 326 5.31 -1.85 14.85
C LEU A 326 4.02 -1.98 15.70
N LYS A 327 3.42 -0.84 16.03
CA LYS A 327 2.05 -0.73 16.51
C LYS A 327 1.17 -0.96 15.29
N ILE A 328 0.88 -2.24 15.02
CA ILE A 328 -0.21 -2.58 14.12
C ILE A 328 -1.47 -2.09 14.82
N LEU A 329 -2.00 -0.96 14.37
CA LEU A 329 -3.31 -0.48 14.76
C LEU A 329 -4.31 -1.37 14.01
N ALA A 330 -4.62 -2.51 14.64
CA ALA A 330 -5.63 -3.45 14.16
C ALA A 330 -7.03 -2.98 14.54
#